data_AF-A0A091UZ28-F1
#
_entry.id   AF-A0A091UZ28-F1
#
_cell.length_a   1.000
_cell.length_b   1.000
_cell.length_c   1.000
_cell.angle_alpha   90.00
_cell.angle_beta   90.00
_cell.angle_gamma   90.00
#
_symmetry.space_group_name_H-M   'P 1'
#
loop_
_entity.id
_entity.type
_entity.pdbx_description
1 polymer ?
#
loop_
_entity_poly.entity_id
_entity_poly.type
_entity_poly.pdbx_seq_one_letter_code
_entity_poly.pdbx_strand_id
1 'polypeptide(L)'
;GLADTAKKNFGGGNTAWEEKTLSKYESSEIRLVEIIENLCDSSNFECNNMVEEHEEHIEKWWFKLKKKYPDLFKWFCIETIEVCCPAGTYGPDCLACRGGSERPCHGNGHCDGDGTRGGDGSCSCNKEYTGDFCLDCSNGYFSTLRNETHSVCTACHAACKTCTGSSNKDCQDCKEGWIKNEEAACVDLDECAASPCKDHQYCLNTDGSFSCKACDASCIGCTGEGSDKCKACASGYMKEDEKCTDIDECNLPEKVCVKENQDCVNTSGSYKCVCSEGFEDKDGTCVQNVKTGK
;
A
#
# COMPACT_ATOMS: atom_id res chain seq x y z
N GLY A 1 10.53 -1.03 30.18
CA GLY A 1 11.12 -1.18 31.52
C GLY A 1 11.11 -2.62 32.06
N LEU A 2 9.98 -3.11 32.60
CA LEU A 2 9.92 -4.40 33.31
C LEU A 2 10.36 -5.61 32.46
N ALA A 3 9.88 -5.69 31.22
CA ALA A 3 10.21 -6.77 30.29
C ALA A 3 11.67 -6.69 29.83
N ASP A 4 12.15 -5.49 29.54
CA ASP A 4 13.51 -5.25 29.02
C ASP A 4 14.60 -5.63 30.02
N THR A 5 14.33 -5.46 31.32
CA THR A 5 15.25 -5.83 32.40
C THR A 5 15.05 -7.26 32.91
N ALA A 6 14.04 -8.00 32.43
CA ALA A 6 13.67 -9.30 33.00
C ALA A 6 14.76 -10.37 32.87
N LYS A 7 15.63 -10.26 31.85
CA LYS A 7 16.73 -11.21 31.60
C LYS A 7 18.10 -10.67 32.03
N LYS A 8 18.16 -9.49 32.65
CA LYS A 8 19.40 -8.89 33.14
C LYS A 8 19.81 -9.48 34.49
N ASN A 9 21.02 -9.13 34.91
CA ASN A 9 21.61 -9.46 36.21
C ASN A 9 22.43 -8.26 36.70
N PHE A 10 23.10 -8.39 37.85
CA PHE A 10 23.91 -7.31 38.43
C PHE A 10 25.13 -6.89 37.59
N GLY A 11 25.39 -7.51 36.43
CA GLY A 11 26.49 -7.15 35.54
C GLY A 11 27.88 -7.51 36.05
N GLY A 12 27.99 -8.21 37.19
CA GLY A 12 29.24 -8.67 37.82
C GLY A 12 29.41 -10.20 37.72
N GLY A 13 30.66 -10.66 37.69
CA GLY A 13 30.97 -12.08 37.57
C GLY A 13 30.52 -12.95 38.76
N ASN A 14 30.27 -14.22 38.48
CA ASN A 14 29.89 -15.29 39.42
C ASN A 14 28.56 -15.07 40.17
N THR A 15 27.46 -15.11 39.40
CA THR A 15 26.04 -15.05 39.84
C THR A 15 25.70 -15.88 41.08
N ALA A 16 26.36 -17.04 41.29
CA ALA A 16 26.11 -17.89 42.45
C ALA A 16 26.63 -17.30 43.79
N TRP A 17 27.66 -16.45 43.76
CA TRP A 17 28.14 -15.72 44.94
C TRP A 17 27.26 -14.49 45.20
N GLU A 18 26.88 -13.79 44.14
CA GLU A 18 26.01 -12.61 44.21
C GLU A 18 24.62 -12.97 44.76
N GLU A 19 23.99 -14.07 44.31
CA GLU A 19 22.70 -14.52 44.85
C GLU A 19 22.75 -15.00 46.31
N LYS A 20 23.92 -15.37 46.81
CA LYS A 20 24.12 -15.78 48.21
C LYS A 20 24.35 -14.60 49.16
N THR A 21 24.82 -13.47 48.62
CA THR A 21 25.31 -12.33 49.40
C THR A 21 24.44 -11.09 49.22
N LEU A 22 23.74 -10.98 48.08
CA LEU A 22 22.80 -9.93 47.72
C LEU A 22 21.39 -10.52 47.52
N SER A 23 20.37 -9.66 47.66
CA SER A 23 19.00 -10.00 47.24
C SER A 23 18.96 -10.30 45.74
N LYS A 24 18.02 -11.12 45.28
CA LYS A 24 17.85 -11.45 43.85
C LYS A 24 17.71 -10.18 43.01
N TYR A 25 18.44 -10.11 41.88
CA TYR A 25 18.36 -8.98 40.93
C TYR A 25 16.91 -8.65 40.55
N GLU A 26 16.09 -9.69 40.35
CA GLU A 26 14.68 -9.60 39.99
C GLU A 26 13.85 -8.68 40.90
N SER A 27 14.19 -8.61 42.20
CA SER A 27 13.50 -7.80 43.20
C SER A 27 14.40 -6.74 43.84
N SER A 28 15.54 -6.45 43.22
CA SER A 28 16.53 -5.50 43.73
C SER A 28 16.14 -4.05 43.45
N GLU A 29 16.68 -3.12 44.22
CA GLU A 29 16.60 -1.67 43.99
C GLU A 29 17.34 -1.25 42.72
N ILE A 30 18.49 -1.86 42.44
CA ILE A 30 19.27 -1.62 41.21
C ILE A 30 18.42 -1.85 39.96
N ARG A 31 17.68 -2.97 39.92
CA ARG A 31 16.78 -3.26 38.80
C ARG A 31 15.67 -2.21 38.69
N LEU A 32 15.15 -1.70 39.81
CA LEU A 32 14.11 -0.67 39.82
C LEU A 32 14.63 0.64 39.23
N VAL A 33 15.81 1.09 39.64
CA VAL A 33 16.47 2.29 39.10
C VAL A 33 16.69 2.13 37.59
N GLU A 34 17.25 0.99 37.15
CA GLU A 34 17.42 0.71 35.71
C GLU A 34 16.09 0.74 34.95
N ILE A 35 14.99 0.30 35.56
CA ILE A 35 13.66 0.37 34.93
C ILE A 35 13.26 1.84 34.78
N ILE A 36 13.29 2.60 35.87
CA ILE A 36 12.82 3.99 35.95
C ILE A 36 13.60 4.90 34.99
N GLU A 37 14.93 4.82 35.00
CA GLU A 37 15.80 5.61 34.12
C GLU A 37 15.56 5.36 32.62
N ASN A 38 15.03 4.18 32.27
CA ASN A 38 14.74 3.78 30.89
C ASN A 38 13.23 3.77 30.57
N LEU A 39 12.38 4.37 31.42
CA LEU A 39 10.94 4.45 31.14
C LEU A 39 10.62 5.47 30.04
N CYS A 40 11.28 6.62 30.08
CA CYS A 40 11.01 7.76 29.21
C CYS A 40 12.27 8.16 28.46
N ASP A 41 12.11 8.63 27.21
CA ASP A 41 13.21 9.33 26.54
C ASP A 41 13.50 10.65 27.28
N SER A 42 14.78 10.99 27.41
CA SER A 42 15.25 12.26 28.00
C SER A 42 14.59 13.52 27.40
N SER A 43 14.14 13.47 26.14
CA SER A 43 13.45 14.61 25.51
C SER A 43 11.95 14.68 25.79
N ASN A 44 11.34 13.63 26.36
CA ASN A 44 9.90 13.59 26.61
C ASN A 44 9.56 14.15 28.00
N PHE A 45 9.41 15.46 28.10
CA PHE A 45 9.20 16.16 29.37
C PHE A 45 7.95 15.69 30.13
N GLU A 46 6.82 15.44 29.44
CA GLU A 46 5.57 15.01 30.07
C GLU A 46 5.71 13.62 30.71
N CYS A 47 6.35 12.69 30.00
CA CYS A 47 6.62 11.36 30.51
C CYS A 47 7.52 11.40 31.76
N ASN A 48 8.62 12.15 31.68
CA ASN A 48 9.54 12.29 32.81
C ASN A 48 8.85 12.94 34.02
N ASN A 49 8.05 14.00 33.82
CA ASN A 49 7.30 14.64 34.90
C ASN A 49 6.32 13.68 35.58
N MET A 50 5.66 12.79 34.82
CA MET A 50 4.74 11.78 35.38
C MET A 50 5.49 10.73 36.21
N VAL A 51 6.67 10.29 35.74
CA VAL A 51 7.52 9.35 36.48
C VAL A 51 7.96 9.96 37.82
N GLU A 52 8.42 11.20 37.80
CA GLU A 52 8.84 11.94 39.00
C GLU A 52 7.67 12.11 40.00
N GLU A 53 6.49 12.51 39.52
CA GLU A 53 5.30 12.71 40.36
C GLU A 53 4.84 11.42 41.06
N HIS A 54 5.11 10.27 40.47
CA HIS A 54 4.60 8.99 40.93
C HIS A 54 5.67 7.97 41.35
N GLU A 55 6.93 8.39 41.48
CA GLU A 55 8.04 7.53 41.87
C GLU A 55 7.76 6.79 43.20
N GLU A 56 7.24 7.49 44.21
CA GLU A 56 6.90 6.90 45.52
C GLU A 56 5.90 5.75 45.39
N HIS A 57 4.90 5.89 44.50
CA HIS A 57 3.91 4.84 44.26
C HIS A 57 4.57 3.62 43.63
N ILE A 58 5.45 3.82 42.65
CA ILE A 58 6.18 2.76 41.94
C ILE A 58 7.11 2.02 42.91
N GLU A 59 7.88 2.72 43.74
CA GLU A 59 8.76 2.11 44.75
C GLU A 59 7.96 1.32 45.80
N LYS A 60 6.90 1.92 46.34
CA LYS A 60 6.02 1.26 47.31
C LYS A 60 5.43 -0.01 46.72
N TRP A 61 5.05 0.02 45.45
CA TRP A 61 4.59 -1.19 44.77
C TRP A 61 5.69 -2.24 44.67
N TRP A 62 6.85 -1.86 44.14
CA TRP A 62 7.98 -2.74 43.89
C TRP A 62 8.41 -3.51 45.15
N PHE A 63 8.56 -2.80 46.27
CA PHE A 63 9.09 -3.39 47.51
C PHE A 63 8.03 -4.01 48.41
N LYS A 64 6.79 -3.49 48.42
CA LYS A 64 5.78 -3.88 49.44
C LYS A 64 4.51 -4.48 48.87
N LEU A 65 4.07 -4.07 47.67
CA LEU A 65 2.73 -4.41 47.16
C LEU A 65 2.72 -5.40 46.00
N LYS A 66 3.85 -5.62 45.31
CA LYS A 66 3.98 -6.49 44.13
C LYS A 66 3.42 -7.90 44.31
N LYS A 67 3.56 -8.50 45.49
CA LYS A 67 2.97 -9.84 45.79
C LYS A 67 1.45 -9.80 45.95
N LYS A 68 0.91 -8.69 46.46
CA LYS A 68 -0.53 -8.52 46.70
C LYS A 68 -1.26 -8.06 45.43
N TYR A 69 -0.62 -7.22 44.63
CA TYR A 69 -1.13 -6.68 43.38
C TYR A 69 -0.11 -6.93 42.26
N PRO A 70 -0.09 -8.13 41.65
CA PRO A 70 0.92 -8.49 40.65
C PRO A 70 0.76 -7.74 39.32
N ASP A 71 -0.46 -7.26 39.02
CA ASP A 71 -0.75 -6.44 37.85
C ASP A 71 -0.51 -4.96 38.17
N LEU A 72 0.68 -4.46 37.76
CA LEU A 72 1.05 -3.06 37.95
C LEU A 72 0.10 -2.11 37.23
N PHE A 73 -0.34 -2.44 36.01
CA PHE A 73 -1.19 -1.56 35.21
C PHE A 73 -2.54 -1.36 35.89
N LYS A 74 -3.17 -2.46 36.31
CA LYS A 74 -4.42 -2.42 37.04
C LYS A 74 -4.30 -1.65 38.35
N TRP A 75 -3.32 -1.99 39.17
CA TRP A 75 -3.16 -1.36 40.48
C TRP A 75 -2.80 0.13 40.36
N PHE A 76 -1.83 0.46 39.53
CA PHE A 76 -1.32 1.83 39.43
C PHE A 76 -2.26 2.71 38.61
N CYS A 77 -2.43 2.41 37.31
CA CYS A 77 -3.08 3.32 36.39
C CYS A 77 -4.60 3.36 36.54
N ILE A 78 -5.24 2.21 36.81
CA ILE A 78 -6.71 2.12 36.91
C ILE A 78 -7.17 2.44 38.34
N GLU A 79 -6.57 1.81 39.35
CA GLU A 79 -7.05 1.87 40.74
C GLU A 79 -6.40 2.97 41.60
N THR A 80 -5.15 3.36 41.35
CA THR A 80 -4.41 4.29 42.24
C THR A 80 -4.47 5.73 41.74
N ILE A 81 -4.12 5.97 40.47
CA ILE A 81 -4.11 7.33 39.89
C ILE A 81 -5.33 7.60 38.99
N GLU A 82 -6.14 6.59 38.71
CA GLU A 82 -7.42 6.68 38.00
C GLU A 82 -7.36 7.34 36.59
N VAL A 83 -6.21 7.31 35.91
CA VAL A 83 -6.06 7.90 34.57
C VAL A 83 -6.26 6.90 33.42
N CYS A 84 -6.29 5.59 33.72
CA CYS A 84 -6.61 4.53 32.76
C CYS A 84 -7.96 3.88 33.06
N CYS A 85 -8.49 3.19 32.05
CA CYS A 85 -9.61 2.27 32.14
C CYS A 85 -9.19 0.82 31.82
N PRO A 86 -9.96 -0.19 32.26
CA PRO A 86 -9.81 -1.55 31.76
C PRO A 86 -9.95 -1.62 30.24
N ALA A 87 -9.33 -2.63 29.61
CA ALA A 87 -9.53 -2.86 28.18
C ALA A 87 -11.02 -3.07 27.84
N GLY A 88 -11.44 -2.48 26.71
CA GLY A 88 -12.81 -2.47 26.22
C GLY A 88 -13.76 -1.52 26.94
N THR A 89 -13.22 -0.58 27.72
CA THR A 89 -14.00 0.48 28.36
C THR A 89 -13.39 1.86 28.10
N TYR A 90 -14.22 2.91 28.21
CA TYR A 90 -13.86 4.27 27.83
C TYR A 90 -14.51 5.33 28.74
N GLY A 91 -14.04 6.57 28.61
CA GLY A 91 -14.64 7.72 29.28
C GLY A 91 -14.35 7.80 30.78
N PRO A 92 -14.84 8.85 31.45
CA PRO A 92 -14.50 9.12 32.85
C PRO A 92 -14.93 8.01 33.80
N ASP A 93 -16.07 7.35 33.51
CA ASP A 93 -16.63 6.26 34.32
C ASP A 93 -16.23 4.85 33.85
N CYS A 94 -15.33 4.73 32.85
CA CYS A 94 -14.94 3.46 32.25
C CYS A 94 -16.15 2.61 31.79
N LEU A 95 -17.03 3.22 30.99
CA LEU A 95 -18.19 2.56 30.41
C LEU A 95 -17.76 1.55 29.34
N ALA A 96 -18.50 0.45 29.18
CA ALA A 96 -18.19 -0.54 28.15
C ALA A 96 -18.35 0.04 26.74
N CYS A 97 -17.37 -0.25 25.87
CA CYS A 97 -17.45 0.02 24.45
C CYS A 97 -18.69 -0.64 23.82
N ARG A 98 -19.14 -0.11 22.68
CA ARG A 98 -20.17 -0.78 21.86
C ARG A 98 -19.71 -2.19 21.52
N GLY A 99 -20.60 -3.18 21.64
CA GLY A 99 -20.25 -4.61 21.49
C GLY A 99 -19.66 -5.27 22.74
N GLY A 100 -19.48 -4.51 23.83
CA GLY A 100 -19.02 -5.01 25.13
C GLY A 100 -17.50 -4.84 25.33
N SER A 101 -17.05 -5.07 26.57
CA SER A 101 -15.65 -4.90 26.94
C SER A 101 -14.73 -6.07 26.56
N GLU A 102 -15.28 -7.28 26.43
CA GLU A 102 -14.49 -8.44 26.00
C GLU A 102 -14.16 -8.41 24.51
N ARG A 103 -15.08 -7.88 23.69
CA ARG A 103 -14.95 -7.77 22.24
C ARG A 103 -15.50 -6.44 21.74
N PRO A 104 -14.81 -5.31 21.98
CA PRO A 104 -15.21 -4.01 21.47
C PRO A 104 -15.49 -4.05 19.97
N CYS A 105 -16.55 -3.38 19.55
CA CYS A 105 -17.03 -3.35 18.16
C CYS A 105 -17.23 -4.75 17.56
N HIS A 106 -17.62 -5.73 18.41
CA HIS A 106 -17.75 -7.14 18.07
C HIS A 106 -16.49 -7.81 17.52
N GLY A 107 -15.32 -7.17 17.67
CA GLY A 107 -14.05 -7.56 17.07
C GLY A 107 -13.90 -7.17 15.60
N ASN A 108 -14.82 -6.38 15.05
CA ASN A 108 -14.86 -5.95 13.65
C ASN A 108 -14.49 -4.46 13.48
N GLY A 109 -13.89 -3.85 14.50
CA GLY A 109 -13.48 -2.46 14.48
C GLY A 109 -12.71 -2.07 15.73
N HIS A 110 -12.42 -0.77 15.84
CA HIS A 110 -11.74 -0.16 16.97
C HIS A 110 -12.69 0.78 17.73
N CYS A 111 -12.67 0.71 19.06
CA CYS A 111 -13.47 1.57 19.93
C CYS A 111 -12.73 2.87 20.25
N ASP A 112 -13.39 4.00 20.07
CA ASP A 112 -12.86 5.30 20.45
C ASP A 112 -12.71 5.40 21.99
N GLY A 113 -11.49 5.67 22.43
CA GLY A 113 -11.16 5.78 23.85
C GLY A 113 -10.92 4.46 24.58
N ASP A 114 -10.77 3.34 23.87
CA ASP A 114 -10.51 2.01 24.46
C ASP A 114 -9.33 2.03 25.45
N GLY A 115 -9.62 1.69 26.73
CA GLY A 115 -8.66 1.66 27.83
C GLY A 115 -8.31 3.02 28.41
N THR A 116 -8.97 4.09 27.95
CA THR A 116 -8.67 5.47 28.35
C THR A 116 -9.84 6.11 29.10
N ARG A 117 -9.56 7.16 29.87
CA ARG A 117 -10.59 8.01 30.49
C ARG A 117 -11.24 9.00 29.51
N GLY A 118 -10.83 9.00 28.25
CA GLY A 118 -11.37 9.83 27.18
C GLY A 118 -12.21 9.02 26.19
N GLY A 119 -12.58 9.67 25.09
CA GLY A 119 -13.34 9.09 23.99
C GLY A 119 -14.85 9.01 24.22
N ASP A 120 -15.57 8.63 23.16
CA ASP A 120 -17.03 8.52 23.11
C ASP A 120 -17.55 7.09 22.94
N GLY A 121 -16.64 6.11 22.84
CA GLY A 121 -16.97 4.70 22.71
C GLY A 121 -17.59 4.31 21.36
N SER A 122 -17.55 5.19 20.37
CA SER A 122 -17.96 4.90 19.00
C SER A 122 -17.03 3.90 18.33
N CYS A 123 -17.54 3.21 17.32
CA CYS A 123 -16.80 2.18 16.61
C CYS A 123 -16.33 2.67 15.25
N SER A 124 -15.01 2.58 15.03
CA SER A 124 -14.38 2.71 13.71
C SER A 124 -14.24 1.32 13.10
N CYS A 125 -15.11 0.97 12.16
CA CYS A 125 -15.18 -0.38 11.60
C CYS A 125 -14.03 -0.69 10.63
N ASN A 126 -13.65 -1.97 10.57
CA ASN A 126 -12.81 -2.50 9.50
C ASN A 126 -13.51 -2.32 8.14
N LYS A 127 -12.75 -2.27 7.04
CA LYS A 127 -13.27 -1.93 5.69
C LYS A 127 -14.46 -2.78 5.25
N GLU A 128 -14.53 -4.04 5.70
CA GLU A 128 -15.56 -5.00 5.34
C GLU A 128 -16.88 -4.75 6.08
N TYR A 129 -16.85 -3.97 7.16
CA TYR A 129 -17.97 -3.77 8.08
C TYR A 129 -18.39 -2.31 8.16
N THR A 130 -19.65 -2.08 8.50
CA THR A 130 -20.26 -0.77 8.69
C THR A 130 -21.32 -0.82 9.80
N GLY A 131 -21.89 0.34 10.12
CA GLY A 131 -22.89 0.52 11.16
C GLY A 131 -22.28 0.71 12.55
N ASP A 132 -23.14 1.08 13.50
CA ASP A 132 -22.73 1.48 14.86
C ASP A 132 -21.99 0.42 15.67
N PHE A 133 -22.21 -0.86 15.32
CA PHE A 133 -21.64 -2.03 15.99
C PHE A 133 -20.67 -2.82 15.10
N CYS A 134 -20.40 -2.38 13.86
CA CYS A 134 -19.59 -3.12 12.89
C CYS A 134 -20.08 -4.55 12.62
N LEU A 135 -21.40 -4.73 12.58
CA LEU A 135 -22.05 -6.01 12.29
C LEU A 135 -22.66 -6.09 10.89
N ASP A 136 -22.81 -4.96 10.22
CA ASP A 136 -23.35 -4.91 8.87
C ASP A 136 -22.21 -4.91 7.86
N CYS A 137 -22.42 -5.52 6.70
CA CYS A 137 -21.38 -5.56 5.67
C CYS A 137 -21.38 -4.28 4.85
N SER A 138 -20.18 -3.74 4.63
CA SER A 138 -19.95 -2.62 3.73
C SER A 138 -20.31 -2.98 2.29
N ASN A 139 -20.51 -1.95 1.45
CA ASN A 139 -20.71 -2.14 0.02
C ASN A 139 -19.55 -2.94 -0.58
N GLY A 140 -19.86 -3.91 -1.44
CA GLY A 140 -18.88 -4.86 -1.99
C GLY A 140 -18.60 -6.07 -1.09
N TYR A 141 -19.31 -6.22 0.03
CA TYR A 141 -19.28 -7.41 0.88
C TYR A 141 -20.70 -7.90 1.16
N PHE A 142 -20.84 -9.21 1.40
CA PHE A 142 -22.08 -9.83 1.84
C PHE A 142 -21.86 -10.67 3.08
N SER A 143 -22.91 -10.82 3.88
CA SER A 143 -22.86 -11.61 5.11
C SER A 143 -23.02 -13.10 4.80
N THR A 144 -21.99 -13.89 5.04
CA THR A 144 -22.07 -15.36 4.96
C THR A 144 -22.62 -15.98 6.24
N LEU A 145 -22.42 -15.31 7.38
CA LEU A 145 -22.90 -15.73 8.69
C LEU A 145 -23.20 -14.48 9.50
N ARG A 146 -24.41 -14.39 10.08
CA ARG A 146 -24.77 -13.29 10.98
C ARG A 146 -25.65 -13.79 12.11
N ASN A 147 -25.26 -13.41 13.32
CA ASN A 147 -26.07 -13.47 14.52
C ASN A 147 -26.01 -12.11 15.24
N GLU A 148 -26.59 -12.00 16.43
CA GLU A 148 -26.66 -10.74 17.17
C GLU A 148 -25.29 -10.18 17.60
N THR A 149 -24.25 -11.02 17.69
CA THR A 149 -22.94 -10.63 18.24
C THR A 149 -21.76 -10.89 17.30
N HIS A 150 -22.01 -11.49 16.14
CA HIS A 150 -21.01 -11.93 15.20
C HIS A 150 -21.54 -11.86 13.78
N SER A 151 -20.74 -11.24 12.92
CA SER A 151 -20.99 -11.14 11.49
C SER A 151 -19.70 -11.49 10.76
N VAL A 152 -19.82 -12.25 9.68
CA VAL A 152 -18.73 -12.60 8.77
C VAL A 152 -19.06 -12.02 7.41
N CYS A 153 -18.36 -10.95 7.05
CA CYS A 153 -18.51 -10.27 5.78
C CYS A 153 -17.46 -10.78 4.78
N THR A 154 -17.94 -11.32 3.66
CA THR A 154 -17.12 -11.86 2.57
C THR A 154 -17.24 -10.98 1.34
N ALA A 155 -16.15 -10.79 0.60
CA ALA A 155 -16.16 -9.94 -0.58
C ALA A 155 -17.10 -10.49 -1.67
N CYS A 156 -17.81 -9.58 -2.32
CA CYS A 156 -18.57 -9.86 -3.53
C CYS A 156 -17.65 -10.21 -4.70
N HIS A 157 -18.22 -10.78 -5.76
CA HIS A 157 -17.53 -10.87 -7.05
C HIS A 157 -17.09 -9.47 -7.54
N ALA A 158 -15.98 -9.39 -8.27
CA ALA A 158 -15.41 -8.13 -8.75
C ALA A 158 -16.41 -7.28 -9.56
N ALA A 159 -17.32 -7.95 -10.28
CA ALA A 159 -18.38 -7.35 -11.07
C ALA A 159 -19.56 -6.76 -10.27
N CYS A 160 -19.74 -7.14 -9.00
CA CYS A 160 -20.90 -6.74 -8.21
C CYS A 160 -20.63 -5.45 -7.42
N LYS A 161 -21.54 -4.48 -7.52
CA LYS A 161 -21.56 -3.32 -6.61
C LYS A 161 -22.12 -3.73 -5.24
N THR A 162 -23.18 -4.53 -5.24
CA THR A 162 -23.84 -5.13 -4.08
C THR A 162 -24.15 -6.60 -4.41
N CYS A 163 -24.12 -7.49 -3.44
CA CYS A 163 -24.32 -8.91 -3.69
C CYS A 163 -24.96 -9.64 -2.51
N THR A 164 -25.52 -10.81 -2.80
CA THR A 164 -26.02 -11.77 -1.80
C THR A 164 -25.15 -13.02 -1.69
N GLY A 165 -24.07 -13.08 -2.47
CA GLY A 165 -23.20 -14.23 -2.63
C GLY A 165 -21.90 -13.86 -3.35
N SER A 166 -21.04 -14.85 -3.54
CA SER A 166 -19.69 -14.66 -4.08
C SER A 166 -19.60 -14.79 -5.60
N SER A 167 -20.65 -15.28 -6.27
CA SER A 167 -20.69 -15.46 -7.71
C SER A 167 -21.04 -14.15 -8.43
N ASN A 168 -20.65 -14.04 -9.71
CA ASN A 168 -21.11 -12.96 -10.58
C ASN A 168 -22.62 -13.02 -10.88
N LYS A 169 -23.29 -14.13 -10.53
CA LYS A 169 -24.75 -14.29 -10.56
C LYS A 169 -25.46 -13.79 -9.31
N ASP A 170 -24.72 -13.62 -8.21
CA ASP A 170 -25.28 -13.18 -6.92
C ASP A 170 -25.28 -11.66 -6.78
N CYS A 171 -24.97 -10.93 -7.87
CA CYS A 171 -24.96 -9.47 -7.87
C CYS A 171 -26.40 -8.93 -7.86
N GLN A 172 -26.71 -8.11 -6.86
CA GLN A 172 -27.95 -7.33 -6.86
C GLN A 172 -27.83 -6.19 -7.88
N ASP A 173 -26.71 -5.45 -7.83
CA ASP A 173 -26.35 -4.42 -8.80
C ASP A 173 -24.97 -4.72 -9.39
N CYS A 174 -24.81 -4.57 -10.71
CA CYS A 174 -23.50 -4.61 -11.35
C CYS A 174 -22.74 -3.30 -11.10
N LYS A 175 -21.41 -3.36 -11.07
CA LYS A 175 -20.56 -2.17 -11.11
C LYS A 175 -20.64 -1.49 -12.48
N GLU A 176 -20.21 -0.24 -12.55
CA GLU A 176 -19.99 0.44 -13.83
C GLU A 176 -18.98 -0.34 -14.68
N GLY A 177 -19.20 -0.39 -16.00
CA GLY A 177 -18.44 -1.25 -16.91
C GLY A 177 -18.92 -2.71 -16.95
N TRP A 178 -19.99 -3.07 -16.23
CA TRP A 178 -20.56 -4.42 -16.23
C TRP A 178 -22.06 -4.37 -16.54
N ILE A 179 -22.55 -5.38 -17.26
CA ILE A 179 -23.97 -5.52 -17.63
C ILE A 179 -24.54 -6.87 -17.18
N LYS A 180 -25.84 -6.93 -16.86
CA LYS A 180 -26.53 -8.20 -16.60
C LYS A 180 -26.84 -8.91 -17.91
N ASN A 181 -26.43 -10.16 -18.03
CA ASN A 181 -26.79 -11.04 -19.14
C ASN A 181 -28.15 -11.75 -18.90
N GLU A 182 -28.55 -12.61 -19.84
CA GLU A 182 -29.80 -13.40 -19.77
C GLU A 182 -29.88 -14.31 -18.54
N GLU A 183 -28.74 -14.76 -18.00
CA GLU A 183 -28.65 -15.58 -16.80
C GLU A 183 -28.57 -14.76 -15.49
N ALA A 184 -28.83 -13.46 -15.56
CA ALA A 184 -28.67 -12.49 -14.47
C ALA A 184 -27.24 -12.41 -13.89
N ALA A 185 -26.23 -12.89 -14.63
CA ALA A 185 -24.83 -12.72 -14.29
C ALA A 185 -24.34 -11.33 -14.72
N CYS A 186 -23.60 -10.64 -13.86
CA CYS A 186 -22.84 -9.46 -14.25
C CYS A 186 -21.62 -9.90 -15.07
N VAL A 187 -21.63 -9.55 -16.34
CA VAL A 187 -20.54 -9.79 -17.29
C VAL A 187 -19.95 -8.46 -17.73
N ASP A 188 -18.67 -8.50 -18.07
CA ASP A 188 -17.94 -7.33 -18.51
C ASP A 188 -18.58 -6.74 -19.77
N LEU A 189 -18.75 -5.42 -19.80
CA LEU A 189 -19.27 -4.73 -20.98
C LEU A 189 -18.11 -4.47 -21.92
N ASP A 190 -18.07 -5.15 -23.06
CA ASP A 190 -17.06 -4.87 -24.08
C ASP A 190 -17.31 -3.49 -24.72
N GLU A 191 -16.72 -2.45 -24.16
CA GLU A 191 -16.87 -1.10 -24.70
C GLU A 191 -16.16 -0.96 -26.06
N CYS A 192 -15.19 -1.82 -26.36
CA CYS A 192 -14.47 -1.80 -27.64
C CYS A 192 -15.35 -2.22 -28.82
N ALA A 193 -16.47 -2.92 -28.58
CA ALA A 193 -17.46 -3.23 -29.62
C ALA A 193 -18.03 -1.96 -30.29
N ALA A 194 -18.05 -0.83 -29.59
CA ALA A 194 -18.51 0.46 -30.10
C ALA A 194 -17.39 1.33 -30.72
N SER A 195 -16.14 0.83 -30.77
CA SER A 195 -14.97 1.59 -31.24
C SER A 195 -14.83 3.00 -30.60
N PRO A 196 -14.71 3.09 -29.26
CA PRO A 196 -14.76 4.36 -28.53
C PRO A 196 -13.46 5.20 -28.62
N CYS A 197 -12.37 4.61 -29.11
CA CYS A 197 -11.06 5.25 -29.16
C CYS A 197 -10.90 6.20 -30.35
N LYS A 198 -9.95 7.14 -30.23
CA LYS A 198 -9.64 8.12 -31.27
C LYS A 198 -8.85 7.50 -32.42
N ASP A 199 -8.71 8.25 -33.51
CA ASP A 199 -7.83 7.88 -34.62
C ASP A 199 -6.38 7.65 -34.14
N HIS A 200 -5.66 6.71 -34.76
CA HIS A 200 -4.32 6.23 -34.36
C HIS A 200 -4.24 5.59 -32.96
N GLN A 201 -5.37 5.14 -32.43
CA GLN A 201 -5.43 4.30 -31.23
C GLN A 201 -6.18 3.01 -31.53
N TYR A 202 -5.85 1.94 -30.81
CA TYR A 202 -6.68 0.74 -30.73
C TYR A 202 -7.30 0.63 -29.34
N CYS A 203 -8.45 -0.01 -29.29
CA CYS A 203 -9.17 -0.26 -28.04
C CYS A 203 -8.76 -1.63 -27.49
N LEU A 204 -8.45 -1.69 -26.21
CA LEU A 204 -8.23 -2.91 -25.44
C LEU A 204 -9.28 -2.99 -24.34
N ASN A 205 -10.17 -3.98 -24.44
CA ASN A 205 -11.19 -4.23 -23.43
C ASN A 205 -10.55 -4.84 -22.17
N THR A 206 -10.98 -4.41 -20.99
CA THR A 206 -10.42 -4.82 -19.70
C THR A 206 -11.54 -5.04 -18.69
N ASP A 207 -11.39 -5.93 -17.72
CA ASP A 207 -12.47 -6.19 -16.76
C ASP A 207 -12.93 -4.90 -16.03
N GLY A 208 -14.16 -4.46 -16.32
CA GLY A 208 -14.83 -3.27 -15.82
C GLY A 208 -14.50 -1.96 -16.53
N SER A 209 -13.74 -1.97 -17.62
CA SER A 209 -13.38 -0.77 -18.38
C SER A 209 -12.73 -1.07 -19.74
N PHE A 210 -12.22 -0.04 -20.39
CA PHE A 210 -11.38 -0.20 -21.58
C PHE A 210 -10.21 0.76 -21.53
N SER A 211 -9.16 0.44 -22.29
CA SER A 211 -8.03 1.33 -22.47
C SER A 211 -7.76 1.57 -23.94
N CYS A 212 -7.60 2.85 -24.31
CA CYS A 212 -7.13 3.23 -25.63
C CYS A 212 -5.61 3.29 -25.63
N LYS A 213 -4.99 2.49 -26.48
CA LYS A 213 -3.53 2.41 -26.62
C LYS A 213 -3.13 2.97 -27.98
N ALA A 214 -2.00 3.66 -28.03
CA ALA A 214 -1.47 4.20 -29.28
C ALA A 214 -1.08 3.05 -30.22
N CYS A 215 -1.27 3.27 -31.51
CA CYS A 215 -0.70 2.38 -32.52
C CYS A 215 0.82 2.43 -32.50
N ASP A 216 1.45 1.42 -33.08
CA ASP A 216 2.87 1.45 -33.40
C ASP A 216 3.20 2.66 -34.29
N ALA A 217 4.39 3.24 -34.14
CA ALA A 217 4.83 4.41 -34.90
C ALA A 217 4.89 4.15 -36.41
N SER A 218 5.02 2.89 -36.81
CA SER A 218 4.96 2.45 -38.20
C SER A 218 3.54 2.42 -38.80
N CYS A 219 2.48 2.72 -38.04
CA CYS A 219 1.09 2.65 -38.50
C CYS A 219 0.40 4.03 -38.67
N ILE A 220 -0.45 4.17 -39.69
CA ILE A 220 -1.46 5.27 -39.82
C ILE A 220 -2.78 4.91 -39.09
N GLY A 221 -2.85 3.72 -38.52
CA GLY A 221 -3.97 3.22 -37.74
C GLY A 221 -3.78 1.73 -37.49
N CYS A 222 -4.43 1.19 -36.46
CA CYS A 222 -4.22 -0.19 -36.04
C CYS A 222 -5.49 -0.81 -35.46
N THR A 223 -5.50 -2.12 -35.32
CA THR A 223 -6.56 -2.89 -34.64
C THR A 223 -6.08 -3.56 -33.36
N GLY A 224 -4.80 -3.43 -33.03
CA GLY A 224 -4.16 -4.06 -31.89
C GLY A 224 -2.73 -3.57 -31.69
N GLU A 225 -2.04 -4.21 -30.76
CA GLU A 225 -0.63 -3.92 -30.47
C GLU A 225 0.29 -4.43 -31.58
N GLY A 226 1.36 -3.68 -31.85
CA GLY A 226 2.43 -4.07 -32.78
C GLY A 226 2.23 -3.63 -34.22
N SER A 227 3.31 -3.73 -35.00
CA SER A 227 3.33 -3.36 -36.42
C SER A 227 2.65 -4.37 -37.35
N ASP A 228 2.28 -5.56 -36.86
CA ASP A 228 1.50 -6.57 -37.59
C ASP A 228 -0.01 -6.32 -37.56
N LYS A 229 -0.46 -5.40 -36.69
CA LYS A 229 -1.86 -4.99 -36.57
C LYS A 229 -2.12 -3.61 -37.16
N CYS A 230 -1.20 -3.09 -37.97
CA CYS A 230 -1.42 -1.87 -38.71
C CYS A 230 -2.52 -2.07 -39.77
N LYS A 231 -3.47 -1.14 -39.84
CA LYS A 231 -4.42 -1.01 -40.96
C LYS A 231 -3.69 -0.56 -42.24
N ALA A 232 -2.70 0.32 -42.08
CA ALA A 232 -1.83 0.81 -43.14
C ALA A 232 -0.49 1.26 -42.56
N CYS A 233 0.60 1.12 -43.32
CA CYS A 233 1.92 1.58 -42.92
C CYS A 233 2.06 3.10 -43.09
N ALA A 234 2.74 3.72 -42.13
CA ALA A 234 3.15 5.12 -42.16
C ALA A 234 4.16 5.36 -43.28
N SER A 235 4.30 6.64 -43.68
CA SER A 235 5.33 7.04 -44.64
C SER A 235 6.72 6.66 -44.12
N GLY A 236 7.58 6.15 -44.99
CA GLY A 236 8.89 5.57 -44.60
C GLY A 236 8.83 4.10 -44.17
N TYR A 237 7.64 3.48 -44.15
CA TYR A 237 7.47 2.07 -43.83
C TYR A 237 6.76 1.33 -44.98
N MET A 238 7.10 0.05 -45.15
CA MET A 238 6.47 -0.84 -46.11
C MET A 238 5.91 -2.09 -45.45
N LYS A 239 4.93 -2.73 -46.09
CA LYS A 239 4.33 -3.95 -45.57
C LYS A 239 5.16 -5.16 -46.01
N GLU A 240 5.72 -5.87 -45.04
CA GLU A 240 6.52 -7.08 -45.22
C GLU A 240 6.05 -8.14 -44.21
N ASP A 241 5.64 -9.32 -44.68
CA ASP A 241 5.11 -10.40 -43.84
C ASP A 241 4.00 -9.95 -42.86
N GLU A 242 3.05 -9.17 -43.37
CA GLU A 242 1.96 -8.55 -42.60
C GLU A 242 2.37 -7.49 -41.57
N LYS A 243 3.66 -7.18 -41.45
CA LYS A 243 4.19 -6.14 -40.56
C LYS A 243 4.59 -4.90 -41.33
N CYS A 244 4.43 -3.74 -40.72
CA CYS A 244 5.08 -2.54 -41.22
C CYS A 244 6.54 -2.53 -40.78
N THR A 245 7.44 -2.64 -41.76
CA THR A 245 8.90 -2.60 -41.60
C THR A 245 9.43 -1.30 -42.19
N ASP A 246 10.51 -0.83 -41.60
CA ASP A 246 11.19 0.39 -42.03
C ASP A 246 11.79 0.21 -43.44
N ILE A 247 11.58 1.20 -44.31
CA ILE A 247 12.20 1.19 -45.64
C ILE A 247 13.62 1.69 -45.47
N ASP A 248 14.62 0.84 -45.74
CA ASP A 248 16.01 1.29 -45.73
C ASP A 248 16.33 2.09 -47.01
N GLU A 249 16.15 3.41 -46.96
CA GLU A 249 16.36 4.25 -48.13
C GLU A 249 17.83 4.35 -48.55
N CYS A 250 18.77 4.03 -47.65
CA CYS A 250 20.20 3.99 -47.96
C CYS A 250 20.56 2.80 -48.85
N ASN A 251 19.75 1.74 -48.82
CA ASN A 251 19.92 0.53 -49.63
C ASN A 251 19.10 0.54 -50.92
N LEU A 252 18.38 1.63 -51.23
CA LEU A 252 17.64 1.77 -52.48
C LEU A 252 18.58 2.01 -53.68
N PRO A 253 18.17 1.60 -54.89
CA PRO A 253 18.97 1.81 -56.11
C PRO A 253 19.23 3.29 -56.42
N GLU A 254 18.31 4.17 -56.02
CA GLU A 254 18.43 5.62 -56.17
C GLU A 254 19.13 6.21 -54.94
N LYS A 255 20.26 6.90 -55.15
CA LYS A 255 21.01 7.52 -54.06
C LYS A 255 20.23 8.69 -53.46
N VAL A 256 19.82 8.54 -52.20
CA VAL A 256 19.12 9.58 -51.46
C VAL A 256 20.03 10.72 -50.96
N CYS A 257 21.30 10.42 -50.64
CA CYS A 257 22.31 11.43 -50.32
C CYS A 257 23.08 11.84 -51.58
N VAL A 258 22.79 13.03 -52.09
CA VAL A 258 23.32 13.53 -53.38
C VAL A 258 24.54 14.45 -53.25
N LYS A 259 24.82 14.98 -52.05
CA LYS A 259 25.96 15.88 -51.84
C LYS A 259 27.25 15.08 -51.65
N GLU A 260 28.38 15.67 -52.06
CA GLU A 260 29.70 15.04 -51.91
C GLU A 260 30.10 14.87 -50.44
N ASN A 261 30.83 13.79 -50.14
CA ASN A 261 31.36 13.45 -48.82
C ASN A 261 30.28 13.29 -47.74
N GLN A 262 29.13 12.72 -48.13
CA GLN A 262 28.06 12.32 -47.23
C GLN A 262 27.88 10.80 -47.22
N ASP A 263 27.67 10.26 -46.03
CA ASP A 263 27.25 8.89 -45.79
C ASP A 263 25.75 8.89 -45.41
N CYS A 264 25.01 7.91 -45.93
CA CYS A 264 23.62 7.70 -45.59
C CYS A 264 23.51 6.84 -44.32
N VAL A 265 22.66 7.26 -43.39
CA VAL A 265 22.33 6.53 -42.17
C VAL A 265 20.81 6.32 -42.13
N ASN A 266 20.38 5.06 -42.19
CA ASN A 266 18.98 4.71 -42.09
C ASN A 266 18.44 4.96 -40.67
N THR A 267 17.20 5.43 -40.54
CA THR A 267 16.53 5.73 -39.27
C THR A 267 15.07 5.27 -39.32
N SER A 268 14.42 4.99 -38.18
CA SER A 268 13.04 4.51 -38.23
C SER A 268 12.08 5.54 -38.85
N GLY A 269 11.53 5.21 -40.01
CA GLY A 269 10.62 5.99 -40.84
C GLY A 269 11.30 7.03 -41.74
N SER A 270 12.64 7.06 -41.84
CA SER A 270 13.37 8.03 -42.65
C SER A 270 14.87 7.73 -42.75
N TYR A 271 15.65 8.63 -43.35
CA TYR A 271 17.11 8.54 -43.37
C TYR A 271 17.76 9.88 -43.02
N LYS A 272 19.04 9.85 -42.66
CA LYS A 272 19.88 11.04 -42.45
C LYS A 272 21.15 10.94 -43.28
N CYS A 273 21.48 12.01 -43.98
CA CYS A 273 22.79 12.16 -44.61
C CYS A 273 23.73 12.87 -43.63
N VAL A 274 24.80 12.20 -43.23
CA VAL A 274 25.82 12.73 -42.32
C VAL A 274 27.13 12.88 -43.06
N CYS A 275 28.01 13.79 -42.63
CA CYS A 275 29.33 13.91 -43.26
C CYS A 275 30.16 12.65 -43.03
N SER A 276 30.83 12.18 -44.08
CA SER A 276 31.70 11.02 -44.02
C SER A 276 32.87 11.26 -43.05
N GLU A 277 33.52 10.19 -42.59
CA GLU A 277 34.62 10.28 -41.63
C GLU A 277 35.72 11.27 -42.09
N GLY A 278 36.06 12.23 -41.23
CA GLY A 278 37.05 13.27 -41.53
C GLY A 278 36.48 14.55 -42.15
N PHE A 279 35.16 14.66 -42.31
CA PHE A 279 34.46 15.86 -42.77
C PHE A 279 33.51 16.41 -41.69
N GLU A 280 33.33 17.74 -41.69
CA GLU A 280 32.40 18.44 -40.80
C GLU A 280 31.34 19.18 -41.63
N ASP A 281 30.11 19.20 -41.13
CA ASP A 281 29.03 19.98 -41.74
C ASP A 281 29.28 21.47 -41.51
N LYS A 282 29.44 22.21 -42.61
CA LYS A 282 29.41 23.68 -42.63
C LYS A 282 28.31 24.13 -43.56
N ASP A 283 27.24 24.65 -42.98
CA ASP A 283 26.05 25.16 -43.68
C ASP A 283 25.45 24.11 -44.65
N GLY A 284 25.37 22.85 -44.23
CA GLY A 284 24.83 21.76 -45.03
C GLY A 284 25.78 21.22 -46.10
N THR A 285 27.08 21.54 -46.03
CA THR A 285 28.13 21.04 -46.92
C THR A 285 29.26 20.41 -46.10
N CYS A 286 29.68 19.21 -46.47
CA CYS A 286 30.72 18.48 -45.77
C CYS A 286 32.12 18.95 -46.23
N VAL A 287 32.86 19.60 -45.33
CA VAL A 287 34.21 20.09 -45.58
C VAL A 287 35.24 19.28 -44.82
N GLN A 288 36.38 18.99 -45.44
CA GLN A 288 37.42 18.19 -44.82
C GLN A 288 38.01 18.90 -43.60
N ASN A 289 38.14 18.16 -42.50
CA ASN A 289 38.93 18.59 -41.36
C ASN A 289 40.40 18.60 -41.75
N VAL A 290 40.91 19.75 -42.16
CA VAL A 290 42.35 19.97 -42.26
C VAL A 290 42.88 19.95 -40.83
N LYS A 291 43.28 18.77 -40.33
CA LYS A 291 44.20 18.70 -39.20
C LYS A 291 45.47 19.37 -39.67
N THR A 292 45.67 20.63 -39.29
CA THR A 292 46.97 21.29 -39.35
C THR A 292 47.91 20.52 -38.42
N GLY A 293 48.52 19.47 -38.98
CA GLY A 293 49.66 18.79 -38.38
C GLY A 293 50.76 19.82 -38.18
N LYS A 294 51.18 19.96 -36.92
CA LYS A 294 52.32 20.75 -36.49
C LYS A 294 53.63 20.04 -36.85
#